data_AF-A0A9Q6ZCK1-F1
#
_entry.id   AF-A0A9Q6ZCK1-F1
#
_cell.length_a   1.000
_cell.length_b   1.000
_cell.length_c   1.000
_cell.angle_alpha   90.00
_cell.angle_beta   90.00
_cell.angle_gamma   90.00
#
_symmetry.space_group_name_H-M   'P 1'
#
loop_
_entity.id
_entity.type
_entity.pdbx_description
1 polymer ?
#
loop_
_entity_poly.entity_id
_entity_poly.type
_entity_poly.pdbx_seq_one_letter_code
_entity_poly.pdbx_strand_id
1 'polypeptide(L)'
;MKTRILILAALTLTSGFLLTSCKENTKEATTTAPEATEASQVTEATKAEPVNLTLVSEGYATKEDGSDWVKINITSLEQDQVTILVTSREDIKKPTCSLETVATQLNDHTYQAILQEVPVNFTLKEGELSIDTVNESDRGILSYYCSGGGSLVGSYKALN
;
A
#
# COMPACT_ATOMS: atom_id res chain seq x y z
N MET A 1 36.63 -53.74 -14.81
CA MET A 1 35.73 -53.78 -15.99
C MET A 1 34.46 -53.03 -15.58
N LYS A 2 34.01 -51.92 -16.15
CA LYS A 2 33.98 -51.43 -17.54
C LYS A 2 34.08 -49.89 -17.55
N THR A 3 34.43 -49.36 -18.71
CA THR A 3 35.13 -48.09 -18.93
C THR A 3 34.18 -46.91 -19.21
N ARG A 4 34.72 -45.72 -18.93
CA ARG A 4 34.35 -44.32 -19.25
C ARG A 4 33.58 -44.07 -20.55
N ILE A 5 32.87 -42.94 -20.64
CA ILE A 5 33.07 -41.90 -21.68
C ILE A 5 32.43 -40.57 -21.18
N LEU A 6 33.29 -39.55 -21.06
CA LEU A 6 32.96 -38.13 -20.95
C LEU A 6 32.71 -37.60 -22.37
N ILE A 7 31.66 -36.82 -22.59
CA ILE A 7 31.47 -36.06 -23.84
C ILE A 7 31.70 -34.58 -23.53
N LEU A 8 32.87 -34.10 -23.94
CA LEU A 8 33.12 -32.70 -24.28
C LEU A 8 32.53 -32.45 -25.68
N ALA A 9 31.79 -31.36 -25.84
CA ALA A 9 31.66 -30.69 -27.13
C ALA A 9 31.82 -29.19 -26.91
N ALA A 10 32.87 -28.64 -27.49
CA ALA A 10 33.27 -27.25 -27.41
C ALA A 10 32.86 -26.49 -28.68
N LEU A 11 32.70 -25.16 -28.50
CA LEU A 11 32.85 -24.08 -29.48
C LEU A 11 31.90 -24.01 -30.69
N THR A 12 31.22 -22.85 -30.83
CA THR A 12 31.59 -21.87 -31.88
C THR A 12 31.18 -20.43 -31.52
N LEU A 13 32.12 -19.52 -31.74
CA LEU A 13 32.04 -18.05 -31.80
C LEU A 13 31.08 -17.53 -32.87
N THR A 14 30.41 -16.39 -32.62
CA THR A 14 30.24 -15.21 -33.51
C THR A 14 29.55 -14.09 -32.68
N SER A 15 30.23 -13.05 -32.23
CA SER A 15 30.61 -11.81 -32.92
C SER A 15 29.44 -10.90 -33.36
N GLY A 16 29.21 -9.83 -32.58
CA GLY A 16 29.20 -8.46 -33.10
C GLY A 16 27.87 -7.79 -33.50
N PHE A 17 27.65 -6.62 -32.89
CA PHE A 17 27.18 -5.36 -33.53
C PHE A 17 25.74 -5.37 -34.10
N LEU A 18 24.81 -4.52 -33.64
CA LEU A 18 24.76 -3.09 -33.96
C LEU A 18 23.71 -2.36 -33.10
N LEU A 19 24.07 -1.15 -32.66
CA LEU A 19 23.19 -0.08 -32.19
C LEU A 19 22.46 0.55 -33.38
N THR A 20 21.13 0.67 -33.32
CA THR A 20 20.30 1.66 -34.06
C THR A 20 18.91 1.68 -33.38
N SER A 21 18.17 2.76 -33.14
CA SER A 21 18.23 4.13 -33.60
C SER A 21 17.37 4.99 -32.67
N CYS A 22 17.90 6.11 -32.16
CA CYS A 22 17.04 7.25 -31.84
C CYS A 22 16.48 7.79 -33.16
N LYS A 23 15.21 8.18 -33.18
CA LYS A 23 14.68 9.08 -34.20
C LYS A 23 14.04 10.26 -33.49
N GLU A 24 14.88 11.27 -33.28
CA GLU A 24 14.45 12.63 -33.06
C GLU A 24 14.07 13.21 -34.43
N ASN A 25 12.94 13.91 -34.49
CA ASN A 25 12.64 14.79 -35.62
C ASN A 25 11.97 16.05 -35.08
N THR A 26 12.63 17.17 -35.35
CA THR A 26 12.34 18.52 -34.89
C THR A 26 11.89 19.37 -36.10
N LYS A 27 10.75 20.07 -35.96
CA LYS A 27 10.30 21.33 -36.62
C LYS A 27 9.99 21.30 -38.14
N GLU A 28 9.05 22.08 -38.72
CA GLU A 28 8.25 23.24 -38.27
C GLU A 28 7.06 23.52 -39.22
N ALA A 29 5.98 24.09 -38.65
CA ALA A 29 5.03 25.13 -39.12
C ALA A 29 4.29 25.00 -40.49
N THR A 30 2.99 25.30 -40.66
CA THR A 30 2.28 26.55 -40.31
C THR A 30 0.75 26.40 -40.42
N THR A 31 0.06 26.77 -39.33
CA THR A 31 -1.14 27.62 -39.16
C THR A 31 -2.31 27.57 -40.15
N THR A 32 -3.51 27.24 -39.64
CA THR A 32 -4.62 28.22 -39.47
C THR A 32 -5.60 27.71 -38.39
N ALA A 33 -5.75 28.49 -37.31
CA ALA A 33 -6.81 28.41 -36.31
C ALA A 33 -8.08 29.15 -36.82
N PRO A 34 -9.28 28.82 -36.29
CA PRO A 34 -9.77 29.46 -35.06
C PRO A 34 -10.30 28.40 -34.07
N GLU A 35 -9.90 28.38 -32.79
CA GLU A 35 -10.40 29.20 -31.67
C GLU A 35 -11.92 29.15 -31.44
N ALA A 36 -12.33 28.34 -30.45
CA ALA A 36 -13.27 28.63 -29.35
C ALA A 36 -13.56 27.29 -28.63
N THR A 37 -12.98 26.98 -27.47
CA THR A 37 -13.31 27.46 -26.10
C THR A 37 -14.54 26.75 -25.50
N GLU A 38 -14.38 26.35 -24.24
CA GLU A 38 -15.33 25.72 -23.28
C GLU A 38 -15.39 24.17 -23.29
N ALA A 39 -15.20 23.44 -22.18
CA ALA A 39 -15.10 23.82 -20.78
C ALA A 39 -14.06 22.95 -20.07
N SER A 40 -13.07 23.63 -19.48
CA SER A 40 -12.23 23.12 -18.42
C SER A 40 -13.13 22.73 -17.25
N GLN A 41 -13.34 21.43 -17.05
CA GLN A 41 -13.84 20.94 -15.76
C GLN A 41 -12.65 21.01 -14.80
N VAL A 42 -12.47 22.18 -14.22
CA VAL A 42 -11.86 22.29 -12.90
C VAL A 42 -12.81 21.53 -11.99
N THR A 43 -12.54 20.24 -11.78
CA THR A 43 -13.04 19.56 -10.59
C THR A 43 -12.43 20.33 -9.45
N GLU A 44 -13.22 21.23 -8.88
CA GLU A 44 -12.96 21.83 -7.59
C GLU A 44 -12.62 20.66 -6.67
N ALA A 45 -11.36 20.55 -6.27
CA ALA A 45 -10.93 19.58 -5.29
C ALA A 45 -11.70 19.93 -4.02
N THR A 46 -12.83 19.26 -3.79
CA THR A 46 -13.46 19.19 -2.49
C THR A 46 -12.38 18.70 -1.56
N LYS A 47 -11.82 19.63 -0.81
CA LYS A 47 -10.86 19.35 0.23
C LYS A 47 -11.53 18.34 1.16
N ALA A 48 -11.00 17.13 1.22
CA ALA A 48 -11.51 16.12 2.14
C ALA A 48 -11.49 16.68 3.56
N GLU A 49 -12.60 16.49 4.29
CA GLU A 49 -12.68 16.86 5.70
C GLU A 49 -11.56 16.16 6.49
N PRO A 50 -10.91 16.85 7.44
CA PRO A 50 -9.83 16.25 8.21
C PRO A 50 -10.34 15.04 9.01
N VAL A 51 -9.72 13.89 8.81
CA VAL A 51 -9.95 12.65 9.52
C VAL A 51 -9.08 12.63 10.78
N ASN A 52 -9.71 12.42 11.93
CA ASN A 52 -9.05 12.09 13.19
C ASN A 52 -9.86 11.00 13.87
N LEU A 53 -9.43 9.75 13.71
CA LEU A 53 -10.18 8.58 14.16
C LEU A 53 -9.29 7.66 14.98
N THR A 54 -9.85 7.15 16.07
CA THR A 54 -9.28 6.02 16.81
C THR A 54 -10.17 4.81 16.59
N LEU A 55 -9.60 3.69 16.15
CA LEU A 55 -10.32 2.43 15.94
C LEU A 55 -9.63 1.31 16.70
N VAL A 56 -10.40 0.30 17.11
CA VAL A 56 -9.92 -0.78 17.96
C VAL A 56 -10.45 -2.13 17.50
N SER A 57 -9.64 -3.17 17.71
CA SER A 57 -10.06 -4.56 17.54
C SER A 57 -11.05 -4.97 18.64
N GLU A 58 -11.82 -6.03 18.43
CA GLU A 58 -12.78 -6.58 19.41
C GLU A 58 -12.21 -6.76 20.82
N GLY A 59 -11.01 -7.35 20.94
CA GLY A 59 -10.39 -7.64 22.24
C GLY A 59 -9.98 -6.41 23.05
N TYR A 60 -10.08 -5.19 22.50
CA TYR A 60 -9.79 -3.96 23.23
C TYR A 60 -10.77 -3.71 24.39
N ALA A 61 -12.03 -4.16 24.27
CA ALA A 61 -13.03 -3.98 25.31
C ALA A 61 -12.69 -4.69 26.62
N THR A 62 -11.93 -5.79 26.55
CA THR A 62 -11.52 -6.64 27.68
C THR A 62 -10.00 -6.65 27.84
N LYS A 63 -9.31 -5.59 27.40
CA LYS A 63 -7.85 -5.46 27.47
C LYS A 63 -7.30 -5.54 28.90
N GLU A 64 -8.04 -4.98 29.86
CA GLU A 64 -7.67 -5.01 31.29
C GLU A 64 -7.67 -6.45 31.86
N ASP A 65 -8.42 -7.36 31.24
CA ASP A 65 -8.43 -8.78 31.58
C ASP A 65 -7.29 -9.56 30.90
N GLY A 66 -6.42 -8.86 30.15
CA GLY A 66 -5.26 -9.41 29.47
C GLY A 66 -5.52 -9.88 28.03
N SER A 67 -6.69 -9.58 27.48
CA SER A 67 -7.07 -9.90 26.09
C SER A 67 -6.10 -9.27 25.08
N ASP A 68 -5.93 -9.91 23.92
CA ASP A 68 -5.13 -9.32 22.86
C ASP A 68 -5.91 -8.20 22.15
N TRP A 69 -5.25 -7.06 21.92
CA TRP A 69 -5.87 -5.89 21.30
C TRP A 69 -4.91 -5.14 20.40
N VAL A 70 -5.52 -4.48 19.42
CA VAL A 70 -4.90 -3.55 18.48
C VAL A 70 -5.70 -2.25 18.49
N LYS A 71 -5.00 -1.12 18.49
CA LYS A 71 -5.52 0.23 18.39
C LYS A 71 -4.90 0.90 17.17
N ILE A 72 -5.71 1.61 16.41
CA ILE A 72 -5.33 2.28 15.17
C ILE A 72 -5.73 3.74 15.29
N ASN A 73 -4.78 4.65 15.09
CA ASN A 73 -5.05 6.07 14.98
C ASN A 73 -4.84 6.48 13.53
N ILE A 74 -5.84 7.16 12.96
CA ILE A 74 -5.78 7.73 11.62
C ILE A 74 -5.87 9.25 11.77
N THR A 75 -4.86 9.95 11.25
CA THR A 75 -4.75 11.40 11.32
C THR A 75 -4.51 11.95 9.93
N SER A 76 -5.35 12.89 9.48
CA SER A 76 -5.14 13.59 8.21
C SER A 76 -3.82 14.34 8.17
N LEU A 77 -3.18 14.24 7.00
CA LEU A 77 -2.07 15.07 6.55
C LEU A 77 -2.55 15.97 5.40
N GLU A 78 -1.63 16.71 4.81
CA GLU A 78 -1.88 17.43 3.56
C GLU A 78 -1.95 16.48 2.35
N GLN A 79 -2.44 16.98 1.21
CA GLN A 79 -2.37 16.28 -0.09
C GLN A 79 -3.04 14.88 -0.08
N ASP A 80 -4.23 14.79 0.49
CA ASP A 80 -5.04 13.56 0.52
C ASP A 80 -4.30 12.35 1.14
N GLN A 81 -3.46 12.62 2.14
CA GLN A 81 -2.75 11.60 2.89
C GLN A 81 -3.23 11.51 4.33
N VAL A 82 -3.00 10.36 4.95
CA VAL A 82 -3.20 10.13 6.38
C VAL A 82 -1.98 9.43 6.98
N THR A 83 -1.63 9.78 8.21
CA THR A 83 -0.78 8.94 9.05
C THR A 83 -1.65 7.88 9.69
N ILE A 84 -1.22 6.62 9.60
CA ILE A 84 -1.83 5.47 10.26
C ILE A 84 -0.82 4.94 11.27
N LEU A 85 -1.20 5.02 12.55
CA LEU A 85 -0.42 4.49 13.66
C LEU A 85 -1.16 3.30 14.28
N VAL A 86 -0.56 2.12 14.17
CA VAL A 86 -1.05 0.88 14.76
C VAL A 86 -0.20 0.55 15.98
N THR A 87 -0.86 0.39 17.12
CA THR A 87 -0.23 -0.15 18.33
C THR A 87 -1.00 -1.36 18.81
N SER A 88 -0.28 -2.35 19.31
CA SER A 88 -0.89 -3.51 19.97
C SER A 88 -0.25 -3.70 21.33
N ARG A 89 -1.04 -4.16 22.30
CA ARG A 89 -0.53 -4.63 23.60
C ARG A 89 0.51 -3.72 24.24
N GLU A 90 0.14 -2.50 24.61
CA GLU A 90 1.02 -1.58 25.35
C GLU A 90 0.76 -1.62 26.88
N ASP A 91 0.01 -2.62 27.33
CA ASP A 91 -0.57 -2.72 28.66
C ASP A 91 0.21 -3.70 29.57
N ILE A 92 -0.48 -4.72 30.09
CA ILE A 92 0.04 -5.81 30.92
C ILE A 92 1.16 -6.60 30.20
N LYS A 93 1.12 -6.67 28.86
CA LYS A 93 2.15 -7.34 28.05
C LYS A 93 3.01 -6.31 27.29
N LYS A 94 4.18 -6.75 26.82
CA LYS A 94 5.04 -5.93 25.95
C LYS A 94 4.35 -5.71 24.59
N PRO A 95 4.55 -4.54 23.95
CA PRO A 95 4.04 -4.29 22.61
C PRO A 95 4.55 -5.32 21.62
N THR A 96 3.60 -5.95 20.93
CA THR A 96 3.86 -6.97 19.89
C THR A 96 3.85 -6.38 18.49
N CYS A 97 3.35 -5.15 18.33
CA CYS A 97 3.24 -4.45 17.07
C CYS A 97 3.31 -2.95 17.29
N SER A 98 4.20 -2.30 16.57
CA SER A 98 4.19 -0.87 16.34
C SER A 98 4.42 -0.66 14.84
N LEU A 99 3.45 -0.01 14.20
CA LEU A 99 3.52 0.35 12.79
C LEU A 99 3.08 1.81 12.67
N GLU A 100 3.94 2.61 12.04
CA GLU A 100 3.59 3.95 11.57
C GLU A 100 3.78 3.96 10.05
N THR A 101 2.76 4.37 9.32
CA THR A 101 2.82 4.49 7.85
C THR A 101 2.03 5.69 7.37
N VAL A 102 2.37 6.18 6.19
CA VAL A 102 1.59 7.19 5.48
C VAL A 102 0.82 6.48 4.37
N ALA A 103 -0.49 6.68 4.33
CA ALA A 103 -1.37 6.14 3.30
C ALA A 103 -1.95 7.28 2.46
N THR A 104 -2.02 7.07 1.16
CA THR A 104 -2.58 8.02 0.19
C THR A 104 -4.02 7.65 -0.14
N GLN A 105 -4.89 8.63 -0.23
CA GLN A 105 -6.28 8.42 -0.60
C GLN A 105 -6.40 7.91 -2.04
N LEU A 106 -7.12 6.82 -2.22
CA LEU A 106 -7.44 6.24 -3.52
C LEU A 106 -8.86 6.61 -3.96
N ASN A 107 -9.78 6.74 -3.00
CA ASN A 107 -11.16 7.19 -3.17
C ASN A 107 -11.74 7.65 -1.81
N ASP A 108 -13.00 8.06 -1.79
CA ASP A 108 -13.71 8.61 -0.62
C ASP A 108 -13.62 7.74 0.66
N HIS A 109 -13.37 6.44 0.51
CA HIS A 109 -13.39 5.48 1.62
C HIS A 109 -12.10 4.68 1.76
N THR A 110 -11.15 4.80 0.83
CA THR A 110 -9.99 3.91 0.78
C THR A 110 -8.71 4.73 0.77
N TYR A 111 -7.84 4.42 1.71
CA TYR A 111 -6.43 4.84 1.69
C TYR A 111 -5.57 3.63 1.39
N GLN A 112 -4.44 3.83 0.71
CA GLN A 112 -3.51 2.77 0.38
C GLN A 112 -2.09 3.14 0.83
N ALA A 113 -1.39 2.17 1.39
CA ALA A 113 0.04 2.25 1.65
C ALA A 113 0.75 1.00 1.14
N ILE A 114 2.06 1.07 0.96
CA ILE A 114 2.90 -0.09 0.70
C ILE A 114 3.49 -0.58 2.03
N LEU A 115 3.15 -1.79 2.45
CA LEU A 115 3.70 -2.45 3.63
C LEU A 115 4.47 -3.70 3.19
N GLN A 116 5.77 -3.77 3.50
CA GLN A 116 6.63 -4.89 3.09
C GLN A 116 6.49 -5.23 1.58
N GLU A 117 6.58 -4.21 0.72
CA GLU A 117 6.47 -4.33 -0.75
C GLU A 117 5.08 -4.74 -1.27
N VAL A 118 4.07 -4.86 -0.39
CA VAL A 118 2.70 -5.22 -0.75
C VAL A 118 1.78 -4.01 -0.62
N PRO A 119 0.91 -3.73 -1.61
CA PRO A 119 -0.13 -2.73 -1.47
C PRO A 119 -1.23 -3.18 -0.49
N VAL A 120 -1.53 -2.31 0.47
CA VAL A 120 -2.50 -2.55 1.56
C VAL A 120 -3.56 -1.46 1.54
N ASN A 121 -4.81 -1.88 1.50
CA ASN A 121 -5.97 -0.99 1.57
C ASN A 121 -6.44 -0.86 3.01
N PHE A 122 -6.69 0.38 3.38
CA PHE A 122 -7.35 0.82 4.61
C PHE A 122 -8.71 1.39 4.21
N THR A 123 -9.75 0.59 4.33
CA THR A 123 -11.10 0.95 3.89
C THR A 123 -11.94 1.38 5.08
N LEU A 124 -12.29 2.66 5.13
CA LEU A 124 -13.11 3.27 6.18
C LEU A 124 -14.55 3.43 5.69
N LYS A 125 -15.47 2.67 6.27
CA LYS A 125 -16.90 2.72 5.94
C LYS A 125 -17.75 2.48 7.18
N GLU A 126 -18.80 3.29 7.36
CA GLU A 126 -19.80 3.10 8.44
C GLU A 126 -19.21 3.01 9.86
N GLY A 127 -18.10 3.73 10.13
CA GLY A 127 -17.43 3.72 11.43
C GLY A 127 -16.57 2.47 11.69
N GLU A 128 -16.35 1.65 10.66
CA GLU A 128 -15.46 0.51 10.68
C GLU A 128 -14.28 0.73 9.71
N LEU A 129 -13.09 0.33 10.14
CA LEU A 129 -11.92 0.22 9.28
C LEU A 129 -11.69 -1.26 8.96
N SER A 130 -11.60 -1.59 7.68
CA SER A 130 -11.06 -2.87 7.21
C SER A 130 -9.64 -2.69 6.68
N ILE A 131 -8.73 -3.57 7.07
CA ILE A 131 -7.37 -3.63 6.55
C ILE A 131 -7.17 -4.94 5.80
N ASP A 132 -6.73 -4.83 4.55
CA ASP A 132 -6.47 -5.98 3.69
C ASP A 132 -5.40 -5.70 2.64
N THR A 133 -4.76 -6.73 2.12
CA THR A 133 -3.91 -6.60 0.93
C THR A 133 -4.77 -6.45 -0.32
N VAL A 134 -4.26 -5.77 -1.34
CA VAL A 134 -4.98 -5.68 -2.63
C VAL A 134 -5.12 -7.04 -3.29
N ASN A 135 -4.07 -7.89 -3.21
CA ASN A 135 -4.11 -9.26 -3.71
C ASN A 135 -4.24 -10.25 -2.55
N GLU A 136 -5.15 -11.21 -2.68
CA GLU A 136 -5.39 -12.24 -1.65
C GLU A 136 -4.14 -13.11 -1.38
N SER A 137 -3.33 -13.36 -2.41
CA SER A 137 -2.07 -14.13 -2.29
C SER A 137 -1.09 -13.53 -1.28
N ASP A 138 -1.18 -12.22 -1.06
CA ASP A 138 -0.22 -11.47 -0.25
C ASP A 138 -0.68 -11.36 1.22
N ARG A 139 -1.92 -11.78 1.54
CA ARG A 139 -2.53 -11.66 2.88
C ARG A 139 -1.70 -12.28 4.00
N GLY A 140 -0.90 -13.30 3.67
CA GLY A 140 -0.01 -13.96 4.63
C GLY A 140 0.99 -12.99 5.26
N ILE A 141 1.43 -11.96 4.52
CA ILE A 141 2.39 -10.94 5.00
C ILE A 141 1.77 -10.12 6.12
N LEU A 142 0.49 -9.79 6.02
CA LEU A 142 -0.22 -9.03 7.05
C LEU A 142 -0.72 -9.89 8.22
N SER A 143 -0.99 -11.18 7.96
CA SER A 143 -1.47 -12.12 8.98
C SER A 143 -0.48 -12.34 10.12
N TYR A 144 0.82 -12.16 9.84
CA TYR A 144 1.90 -12.34 10.81
C TYR A 144 2.73 -11.06 11.05
N TYR A 145 2.22 -9.91 10.59
CA TYR A 145 2.95 -8.64 10.64
C TYR A 145 3.38 -8.27 12.05
N CYS A 146 2.52 -8.52 13.03
CA CYS A 146 2.70 -8.15 14.42
C CYS A 146 3.38 -9.25 15.27
N SER A 147 4.28 -10.06 14.68
CA SER A 147 5.19 -11.01 15.34
C SER A 147 4.67 -11.70 16.62
N GLY A 148 4.35 -13.00 16.55
CA GLY A 148 3.92 -13.77 17.73
C GLY A 148 2.40 -13.89 17.90
N GLY A 149 1.61 -13.63 16.85
CA GLY A 149 0.20 -14.05 16.78
C GLY A 149 -0.81 -12.96 16.39
N GLY A 150 -0.39 -11.69 16.29
CA GLY A 150 -1.27 -10.60 15.88
C GLY A 150 -1.38 -10.47 14.36
N SER A 151 -2.60 -10.47 13.85
CA SER A 151 -2.92 -10.12 12.46
C SER A 151 -3.18 -8.63 12.33
N LEU A 152 -2.62 -8.00 11.28
CA LEU A 152 -3.04 -6.67 10.85
C LEU A 152 -4.28 -6.73 9.93
N VAL A 153 -4.52 -7.88 9.29
CA VAL A 153 -5.75 -8.11 8.53
C VAL A 153 -6.92 -8.19 9.49
N GLY A 154 -7.99 -7.45 9.22
CA GLY A 154 -9.22 -7.54 10.00
C GLY A 154 -10.07 -6.27 9.93
N SER A 155 -11.06 -6.26 10.82
CA SER A 155 -11.99 -5.15 11.01
C SER A 155 -11.79 -4.51 12.39
N TYR A 156 -11.88 -3.19 12.42
CA TYR A 156 -11.65 -2.37 13.61
C TYR A 156 -12.78 -1.36 13.75
N LYS A 157 -13.35 -1.25 14.94
CA LYS A 157 -14.48 -0.37 15.20
C LYS A 157 -14.00 0.95 15.75
N ALA A 158 -14.63 2.05 15.34
CA ALA A 158 -14.37 3.36 15.93
C ALA A 158 -14.57 3.31 17.46
N LEU A 159 -13.60 3.87 18.17
CA LEU A 159 -13.66 4.04 19.61
C LEU A 159 -14.41 5.35 19.87
N ASN A 160 -15.63 5.24 20.39
CA ASN A 160 -16.48 6.36 20.79
C ASN A 160 -15.96 7.08 22.03
#